data_AF-A0A931WDI5-F1
#
_entry.id   AF-A0A931WDI5-F1
#
_cell.length_a   1.000
_cell.length_b   1.000
_cell.length_c   1.000
_cell.angle_alpha   90.00
_cell.angle_beta   90.00
_cell.angle_gamma   90.00
#
_symmetry.space_group_name_H-M   'P 1'
#
loop_
_entity.id
_entity.type
_entity.pdbx_description
1 polymer ?
#
loop_
_entity_poly.entity_id
_entity_poly.type
_entity_poly.pdbx_seq_one_letter_code
_entity_poly.pdbx_strand_id
1 'polypeptide(L)'
;MRGVILDSKGKILAGNTPVFDLIAISADLPKEEEELRSWSQDLAGILDDQPKSIFAVLREKERQAVFFVKKDIAKEKVIQIQNKYQKGIYVVGGARRSYSDGAQFSSIMGYTGKVSPDDLADKYYIINDRKGRSGLEESYEDFLRGDHGRIFFDRANDRYIVKPAGPGKTLILNIDSDVQKALYRSVENVLRSAGLKSGSAVAQNVKTGEVLGMVSFPSFDNNQFSTELSEELFKKYFENKNRPIFNRAVSGKYNPGSTIKPLMALAGLTEGVITPETTIVDLNGYITVKSIYDPNVIYKFRDWKVQGTLKLKKAIAQSSDIYFYSVGGGYSVIKGLGFEKLEKYFRTFLIDKVLGIDISGEAAGFTRRPFGYSIVVKLLRFSHSQRRHFL
;
A
#
# COMPACT_ATOMS: atom_id res chain seq x y z
N MET A 1 -3.20 -1.48 -23.88
CA MET A 1 -2.07 -1.04 -23.02
C MET A 1 -2.65 -0.47 -21.76
N ARG A 2 -2.01 -0.66 -20.60
CA ARG A 2 -2.52 -0.12 -19.34
C ARG A 2 -2.37 1.41 -19.28
N GLY A 3 -3.35 2.12 -18.74
CA GLY A 3 -3.33 3.57 -18.58
C GLY A 3 -2.16 4.05 -17.74
N VAL A 4 -1.62 5.23 -18.06
CA VAL A 4 -0.51 5.83 -17.30
C VAL A 4 -1.04 6.50 -16.03
N ILE A 5 -0.22 6.56 -14.99
CA ILE A 5 -0.52 7.30 -13.76
C ILE A 5 0.43 8.49 -13.70
N LEU A 6 -0.14 9.68 -13.58
CA LEU A 6 0.57 10.95 -13.53
C LEU A 6 0.44 11.61 -12.16
N ASP A 7 1.45 12.35 -11.74
CA ASP A 7 1.36 13.25 -10.60
C ASP A 7 0.54 14.51 -10.95
N SER A 8 0.35 15.40 -9.97
CA SER A 8 -0.43 16.64 -10.13
C SER A 8 0.15 17.63 -11.14
N LYS A 9 1.41 17.45 -11.56
CA LYS A 9 2.13 18.27 -12.53
C LYS A 9 2.27 17.56 -13.88
N GLY A 10 1.64 16.39 -14.07
CA GLY A 10 1.69 15.62 -15.30
C GLY A 10 2.93 14.73 -15.47
N LYS A 11 3.75 14.56 -14.43
CA LYS A 11 4.90 13.66 -14.46
C LYS A 11 4.45 12.21 -14.37
N ILE A 12 4.97 11.36 -15.24
CA ILE A 12 4.68 9.91 -15.21
C ILE A 12 5.25 9.29 -13.93
N LEU A 13 4.38 8.64 -13.16
CA LEU A 13 4.71 7.83 -11.99
C LEU A 13 4.64 6.34 -12.29
N ALA A 14 3.64 5.92 -13.08
CA ALA A 14 3.53 4.58 -13.61
C ALA A 14 3.26 4.62 -15.11
N GLY A 15 4.12 3.96 -15.88
CA GLY A 15 4.08 3.91 -17.33
C GLY A 15 4.13 2.48 -17.84
N ASN A 16 4.42 2.34 -19.13
CA ASN A 16 4.64 1.03 -19.73
C ASN A 16 5.93 1.06 -20.55
N THR A 17 6.78 0.07 -20.34
CA THR A 17 8.00 -0.15 -21.13
C THR A 17 7.68 -1.18 -22.22
N PRO A 18 7.96 -0.89 -23.50
CA PRO A 18 7.82 -1.88 -24.57
C PRO A 18 8.69 -3.10 -24.27
N VAL A 19 8.10 -4.28 -24.41
CA VAL A 19 8.80 -5.57 -24.32
C VAL A 19 8.44 -6.40 -25.53
N PHE A 20 9.31 -7.33 -25.90
CA PHE A 20 9.05 -8.25 -27.00
C PHE A 20 9.05 -9.66 -26.43
N ASP A 21 8.08 -10.45 -26.82
CA ASP A 21 7.98 -11.85 -26.42
C ASP A 21 8.08 -12.74 -27.65
N LEU A 22 8.77 -13.86 -27.50
CA LEU A 22 8.87 -14.90 -28.50
C LEU A 22 7.78 -15.94 -28.27
N ILE A 23 6.90 -16.12 -29.26
CA ILE A 23 5.85 -17.13 -29.25
C ILE A 23 6.10 -18.17 -30.35
N ALA A 24 5.60 -19.38 -30.11
CA ALA A 24 5.58 -20.45 -31.08
C ALA A 24 4.16 -20.86 -31.45
N ILE A 25 3.96 -21.24 -32.71
CA ILE A 25 2.72 -21.86 -33.22
C ILE A 25 3.01 -23.32 -33.49
N SER A 26 2.44 -24.21 -32.68
CA SER A 26 2.76 -25.64 -32.71
C SER A 26 2.45 -26.34 -34.03
N ALA A 27 1.52 -25.81 -34.82
CA ALA A 27 1.19 -26.35 -36.14
C ALA A 27 2.35 -26.22 -37.12
N ASP A 28 3.13 -25.14 -37.02
CA ASP A 28 4.19 -24.78 -37.97
C ASP A 28 5.59 -25.09 -37.41
N LEU A 29 5.67 -25.65 -36.20
CA LEU A 29 6.92 -26.15 -35.63
C LEU A 29 7.36 -27.45 -36.33
N PRO A 30 8.67 -27.67 -36.50
CA PRO A 30 9.21 -28.94 -36.97
C PRO A 30 8.68 -30.13 -36.19
N LYS A 31 8.29 -31.20 -36.89
CA LYS A 31 7.82 -32.46 -36.29
C LYS A 31 8.97 -33.44 -36.04
N GLU A 32 9.99 -33.39 -36.89
CA GLU A 32 11.20 -34.19 -36.75
C GLU A 32 12.06 -33.66 -35.61
N GLU A 33 12.52 -34.57 -34.76
CA GLU A 33 13.26 -34.20 -33.54
C GLU A 33 14.59 -33.52 -33.86
N GLU A 34 15.29 -33.99 -34.90
CA GLU A 34 16.59 -33.46 -35.30
C GLU A 34 16.47 -32.00 -35.79
N GLU A 35 15.43 -31.70 -36.55
CA GLU A 35 15.12 -30.33 -37.01
C GLU A 35 14.71 -29.43 -35.84
N LEU A 36 13.88 -29.93 -34.92
CA LEU A 36 13.51 -29.19 -33.71
C LEU A 36 14.72 -28.90 -32.80
N ARG A 37 15.68 -29.83 -32.73
CA ARG A 37 16.96 -29.62 -32.02
C ARG A 37 17.81 -28.55 -32.70
N SER A 38 17.89 -28.56 -34.03
CA SER A 38 18.57 -27.52 -34.81
C SER A 38 17.97 -26.14 -34.54
N TRP A 39 16.64 -26.01 -34.61
CA TRP A 39 15.93 -24.76 -34.29
C TRP A 39 16.20 -24.30 -32.86
N SER A 40 16.20 -25.23 -31.90
CA SER A 40 16.46 -24.93 -30.50
C SER A 40 17.88 -24.42 -30.27
N GLN A 41 18.86 -24.96 -30.99
CA GLN A 41 20.26 -24.54 -30.90
C GLN A 41 20.48 -23.15 -31.49
N ASP A 42 19.84 -22.87 -32.62
CA ASP A 42 19.85 -21.55 -33.26
C ASP A 42 19.19 -20.49 -32.40
N LEU A 43 17.97 -20.75 -31.91
CA LEU A 43 17.24 -19.84 -31.02
C LEU A 43 18.02 -19.58 -29.73
N ALA A 44 18.62 -20.61 -29.15
CA ALA A 44 19.45 -20.46 -27.97
C ALA A 44 20.67 -19.55 -28.21
N GLY A 45 21.31 -19.66 -29.38
CA GLY A 45 22.41 -18.78 -29.78
C GLY A 45 21.99 -17.30 -29.90
N ILE A 46 20.79 -17.03 -30.43
CA ILE A 46 20.25 -15.66 -30.53
C ILE A 46 19.80 -15.14 -29.15
N LEU A 47 19.18 -16.00 -28.34
CA LEU A 47 18.57 -15.64 -27.06
C LEU A 47 19.55 -15.59 -25.90
N ASP A 48 20.81 -15.97 -26.09
CA ASP A 48 21.80 -16.19 -25.02
C ASP A 48 21.26 -17.19 -23.96
N ASP A 49 20.61 -18.26 -24.41
CA ASP A 49 20.01 -19.29 -23.56
C ASP A 49 20.65 -20.66 -23.83
N GLN A 50 20.25 -21.68 -23.07
CA GLN A 50 20.71 -23.05 -23.27
C GLN A 50 19.83 -23.76 -24.32
N PRO A 51 20.40 -24.42 -25.34
CA PRO A 51 19.63 -25.17 -26.35
C PRO A 51 18.67 -26.19 -25.72
N LYS A 52 19.09 -26.85 -24.64
CA LYS A 52 18.27 -27.80 -23.89
C LYS A 52 17.03 -27.15 -23.27
N SER A 53 17.15 -25.90 -22.79
CA SER A 53 16.05 -25.13 -22.19
C SER A 53 14.99 -24.81 -23.24
N ILE A 54 15.42 -24.26 -24.38
CA ILE A 54 14.52 -23.92 -25.49
C ILE A 54 13.84 -25.17 -26.05
N PHE A 55 14.60 -26.24 -26.28
CA PHE A 55 14.05 -27.51 -26.76
C PHE A 55 12.99 -28.07 -25.81
N ALA A 56 13.26 -28.06 -24.50
CA ALA A 56 12.29 -28.52 -23.50
C ALA A 56 10.99 -27.72 -23.56
N VAL A 57 11.06 -26.39 -23.65
CA VAL A 57 9.86 -25.54 -23.77
C VAL A 57 9.08 -25.82 -25.05
N LEU A 58 9.76 -25.93 -26.19
CA LEU A 58 9.12 -26.21 -27.48
C LEU A 58 8.41 -27.56 -27.48
N ARG A 59 9.02 -28.58 -26.86
CA ARG A 59 8.47 -29.94 -26.80
C ARG A 59 7.36 -30.09 -25.77
N GLU A 60 7.55 -29.56 -24.56
CA GLU A 60 6.57 -29.66 -23.46
C GLU A 60 5.25 -28.96 -23.82
N LYS A 61 5.33 -27.83 -24.52
CA LYS A 61 4.17 -27.00 -24.86
C LYS A 61 3.61 -27.24 -26.26
N GLU A 62 4.12 -28.22 -27.01
CA GLU A 62 3.68 -28.51 -28.39
C GLU A 62 2.18 -28.82 -28.51
N ARG A 63 1.54 -29.23 -27.41
CA ARG A 63 0.08 -29.48 -27.35
C ARG A 63 -0.75 -28.20 -27.29
N GLN A 64 -0.14 -27.06 -26.95
CA GLN A 64 -0.81 -25.76 -26.95
C GLN A 64 -0.78 -25.19 -28.37
N ALA A 65 -1.89 -24.62 -28.86
CA ALA A 65 -1.91 -24.07 -30.22
C ALA A 65 -0.89 -22.92 -30.40
N VAL A 66 -0.76 -22.06 -29.39
CA VAL A 66 0.21 -20.96 -29.32
C VAL A 66 0.76 -20.89 -27.89
N PHE A 67 2.08 -20.75 -27.75
CA PHE A 67 2.71 -20.63 -26.43
C PHE A 67 3.94 -19.73 -26.43
N PHE A 68 4.27 -19.17 -25.27
CA PHE A 68 5.50 -18.38 -25.08
C PHE A 68 6.73 -19.29 -24.96
N VAL A 69 7.72 -19.03 -25.80
CA VAL A 69 9.06 -19.64 -25.77
C VAL A 69 9.95 -18.87 -24.80
N LYS A 70 10.02 -17.54 -24.97
CA LYS A 70 10.82 -16.64 -24.12
C LYS A 70 10.11 -15.30 -24.02
N LYS A 71 10.12 -14.70 -22.83
CA LYS A 71 9.56 -13.37 -22.59
C LYS A 71 10.65 -12.32 -22.44
N ASP A 72 10.33 -11.07 -22.74
CA ASP A 72 11.21 -9.90 -22.58
C ASP A 72 12.56 -10.05 -23.31
N ILE A 73 12.51 -10.34 -24.61
CA ILE A 73 13.69 -10.40 -25.47
C ILE A 73 14.16 -8.99 -25.86
N ALA A 74 15.47 -8.81 -25.92
CA ALA A 74 16.09 -7.55 -26.33
C ALA A 74 15.74 -7.20 -27.78
N LYS A 75 15.58 -5.90 -28.08
CA LYS A 75 15.11 -5.41 -29.39
C LYS A 75 16.06 -5.84 -30.52
N GLU A 76 17.35 -5.94 -30.23
CA GLU A 76 18.40 -6.34 -31.18
C GLU A 76 18.19 -7.78 -31.66
N LYS A 77 17.67 -8.65 -30.77
CA LYS A 77 17.38 -10.06 -31.06
C LYS A 77 16.12 -10.22 -31.91
N VAL A 78 15.15 -9.30 -31.79
CA VAL A 78 13.89 -9.33 -32.55
C VAL A 78 14.14 -9.38 -34.05
N ILE A 79 15.03 -8.52 -34.56
CA ILE A 79 15.33 -8.42 -35.98
C ILE A 79 15.97 -9.71 -36.50
N GLN A 80 16.90 -10.29 -35.73
CA GLN A 80 17.56 -11.55 -36.10
C GLN A 80 16.56 -12.71 -36.20
N ILE A 81 15.63 -12.79 -35.25
CA ILE A 81 14.58 -13.82 -35.24
C ILE A 81 13.62 -13.63 -36.43
N GLN A 82 13.14 -12.41 -36.66
CA GLN A 82 12.19 -12.11 -37.75
C GLN A 82 12.77 -12.37 -39.14
N ASN A 83 14.08 -12.16 -39.33
CA ASN A 83 14.74 -12.43 -40.60
C ASN A 83 14.94 -13.93 -40.85
N LYS A 84 15.12 -14.73 -39.79
CA LYS A 84 15.44 -16.16 -39.90
C LYS A 84 14.21 -17.06 -39.91
N TYR A 85 13.20 -16.74 -39.10
CA TYR A 85 11.99 -17.56 -38.96
C TYR A 85 10.80 -16.86 -39.61
N GLN A 86 10.31 -17.43 -40.71
CA GLN A 86 9.13 -16.94 -41.41
C GLN A 86 7.82 -17.59 -40.91
N LYS A 87 7.92 -18.77 -40.27
CA LYS A 87 6.79 -19.53 -39.72
C LYS A 87 7.20 -20.24 -38.42
N GLY A 88 6.22 -20.65 -37.62
CA GLY A 88 6.44 -21.41 -36.39
C GLY A 88 6.94 -20.60 -35.20
N ILE A 89 7.78 -19.58 -35.42
CA ILE A 89 8.29 -18.67 -34.40
C ILE A 89 7.93 -17.24 -34.77
N TYR A 90 7.32 -16.51 -33.84
CA TYR A 90 6.90 -15.14 -34.03
C TYR A 90 7.30 -14.27 -32.85
N VAL A 91 7.64 -13.01 -33.14
CA VAL A 91 7.85 -12.00 -32.10
C VAL A 91 6.60 -11.16 -31.96
N VAL A 92 6.06 -11.08 -30.76
CA VAL A 92 4.91 -10.22 -30.43
C VAL A 92 5.35 -9.08 -29.53
N GLY A 93 4.92 -7.87 -29.86
CA GLY A 93 5.11 -6.70 -29.03
C GLY A 93 4.15 -6.70 -27.84
N GLY A 94 4.67 -6.43 -26.66
CA GLY A 94 3.94 -6.27 -25.42
C GLY A 94 4.36 -5.02 -24.67
N ALA A 95 3.78 -4.83 -23.49
CA ALA A 95 4.16 -3.73 -22.62
C ALA A 95 4.24 -4.23 -21.18
N ARG A 96 5.36 -3.98 -20.53
CA ARG A 96 5.56 -4.26 -19.11
C ARG A 96 5.30 -3.01 -18.30
N ARG A 97 4.59 -3.15 -17.19
CA ARG A 97 4.35 -2.05 -16.26
C ARG A 97 5.67 -1.57 -15.66
N SER A 98 5.89 -0.26 -15.60
CA SER A 98 7.09 0.34 -15.02
C SER A 98 6.74 1.49 -14.08
N TYR A 99 7.45 1.58 -12.96
CA TYR A 99 7.19 2.57 -11.91
C TYR A 99 8.42 3.44 -11.70
N SER A 100 8.25 4.75 -11.88
CA SER A 100 9.28 5.73 -11.58
C SER A 100 9.46 5.85 -10.07
N ASP A 101 10.70 5.81 -9.60
CA ASP A 101 11.04 5.88 -8.18
C ASP A 101 10.28 4.84 -7.32
N GLY A 102 10.09 3.60 -7.83
CA GLY A 102 9.17 2.59 -7.28
C GLY A 102 9.11 2.51 -5.75
N ALA A 103 10.26 2.37 -5.07
CA ALA A 103 10.33 2.32 -3.61
C ALA A 103 9.73 3.55 -2.89
N GLN A 104 9.77 4.73 -3.50
CA GLN A 104 9.28 5.96 -2.89
C GLN A 104 7.76 6.15 -3.07
N PHE A 105 7.15 5.49 -4.06
CA PHE A 105 5.73 5.63 -4.40
C PHE A 105 4.91 4.34 -4.14
N SER A 106 5.57 3.28 -3.71
CA SER A 106 5.00 1.92 -3.68
C SER A 106 3.72 1.77 -2.86
N SER A 107 3.65 2.45 -1.71
CA SER A 107 2.50 2.43 -0.81
C SER A 107 1.26 3.12 -1.41
N ILE A 108 1.46 4.00 -2.39
CA ILE A 108 0.39 4.67 -3.11
C ILE A 108 0.05 3.88 -4.36
N MET A 109 1.04 3.59 -5.21
CA MET A 109 0.82 2.93 -6.50
C MET A 109 0.28 1.52 -6.33
N GLY A 110 0.85 0.76 -5.38
CA GLY A 110 0.69 -0.68 -5.36
C GLY A 110 1.25 -1.33 -6.62
N TYR A 111 0.92 -2.60 -6.86
CA TYR A 111 1.55 -3.36 -7.93
C TYR A 111 0.55 -4.22 -8.69
N THR A 112 0.94 -4.66 -9.89
CA THR A 112 0.20 -5.65 -10.68
C THR A 112 0.75 -7.05 -10.46
N GLY A 113 -0.10 -8.05 -10.28
CA GLY A 113 0.26 -9.47 -10.16
C GLY A 113 -0.39 -10.31 -11.25
N LYS A 114 0.04 -11.57 -11.43
CA LYS A 114 -0.69 -12.54 -12.26
C LYS A 114 -2.12 -12.69 -11.74
N VAL A 115 -3.10 -12.86 -12.63
CA VAL A 115 -4.48 -13.18 -12.24
C VAL A 115 -4.55 -14.48 -11.43
N SER A 116 -5.46 -14.52 -10.47
CA SER A 116 -5.77 -15.71 -9.67
C SER A 116 -6.95 -16.45 -10.30
N PRO A 117 -7.23 -17.71 -9.92
CA PRO A 117 -8.42 -18.41 -10.37
C PRO A 117 -9.72 -17.62 -10.14
N ASP A 118 -9.81 -16.90 -9.01
CA ASP A 118 -10.99 -16.08 -8.68
C ASP A 118 -11.18 -14.90 -9.64
N ASP A 119 -10.09 -14.32 -10.16
CA ASP A 119 -10.17 -13.22 -11.12
C ASP A 119 -10.76 -13.66 -12.46
N LEU A 120 -10.70 -14.95 -12.80
CA LEU A 120 -11.26 -15.50 -14.04
C LEU A 120 -12.80 -15.56 -14.04
N ALA A 121 -13.44 -15.25 -12.91
CA ALA A 121 -14.88 -15.00 -12.86
C ALA A 121 -15.26 -13.75 -13.67
N ASP A 122 -14.37 -12.76 -13.76
CA ASP A 122 -14.50 -11.66 -14.69
C ASP A 122 -14.01 -12.10 -16.07
N LYS A 123 -14.94 -12.16 -17.04
CA LYS A 123 -14.72 -12.59 -18.42
C LYS A 123 -13.69 -11.73 -19.17
N TYR A 124 -13.34 -10.57 -18.64
CA TYR A 124 -12.24 -9.77 -19.15
C TYR A 124 -10.91 -10.53 -19.06
N TYR A 125 -10.63 -11.18 -17.94
CA TYR A 125 -9.30 -11.76 -17.68
C TYR A 125 -9.11 -13.13 -18.33
N ILE A 126 -7.91 -13.36 -18.84
CA ILE A 126 -7.39 -14.67 -19.23
C ILE A 126 -6.22 -15.09 -18.34
N ILE A 127 -5.92 -16.39 -18.28
CA ILE A 127 -4.92 -17.00 -17.36
C ILE A 127 -3.55 -16.29 -17.34
N ASN A 128 -3.13 -15.72 -18.47
CA ASN A 128 -1.83 -15.06 -18.59
C ASN A 128 -1.84 -13.56 -18.28
N ASP A 129 -2.99 -12.99 -17.94
CA ASP A 129 -3.13 -11.57 -17.65
C ASP A 129 -2.52 -11.19 -16.31
N ARG A 130 -2.37 -9.87 -16.16
CA ARG A 130 -2.00 -9.23 -14.90
C ARG A 130 -3.09 -8.26 -14.47
N LYS A 131 -3.32 -8.20 -13.17
CA LYS A 131 -4.31 -7.34 -12.50
C LYS A 131 -3.66 -6.57 -11.37
N GLY A 132 -4.13 -5.36 -11.08
CA GLY A 132 -3.76 -4.62 -9.86
C GLY A 132 -4.06 -5.41 -8.60
N ARG A 133 -3.11 -5.44 -7.66
CA ARG A 133 -3.18 -6.23 -6.41
C ARG A 133 -3.15 -5.39 -5.15
N SER A 134 -2.79 -4.11 -5.26
CA SER A 134 -2.82 -3.16 -4.16
C SER A 134 -2.83 -1.74 -4.69
N GLY A 135 -3.07 -0.78 -3.80
CA GLY A 135 -2.87 0.63 -4.10
C GLY A 135 -3.84 1.14 -5.16
N LEU A 136 -3.38 2.15 -5.90
CA LEU A 136 -4.11 2.69 -7.05
C LEU A 136 -4.24 1.69 -8.20
N GLU A 137 -3.26 0.80 -8.38
CA GLU A 137 -3.32 -0.23 -9.42
C GLU A 137 -4.54 -1.15 -9.24
N GLU A 138 -4.87 -1.53 -8.00
CA GLU A 138 -6.08 -2.30 -7.70
C GLU A 138 -7.34 -1.42 -7.72
N SER A 139 -7.29 -0.26 -7.06
CA SER A 139 -8.48 0.58 -6.84
C SER A 139 -9.03 1.17 -8.14
N TYR A 140 -8.17 1.40 -9.13
CA TYR A 140 -8.51 1.93 -10.44
C TYR A 140 -8.33 0.90 -11.57
N GLU A 141 -8.31 -0.39 -11.26
CA GLU A 141 -8.08 -1.48 -12.23
C GLU A 141 -8.97 -1.36 -13.47
N ASP A 142 -10.27 -1.14 -13.27
CA ASP A 142 -11.25 -1.03 -14.37
C ASP A 142 -10.97 0.12 -15.33
N PHE A 143 -10.42 1.23 -14.81
CA PHE A 143 -10.03 2.39 -15.62
C PHE A 143 -8.67 2.18 -16.29
N LEU A 144 -7.74 1.56 -15.57
CA LEU A 144 -6.36 1.39 -16.02
C LEU A 144 -6.19 0.26 -17.02
N ARG A 145 -6.95 -0.85 -16.94
CA ARG A 145 -6.67 -2.07 -17.72
C ARG A 145 -6.81 -1.92 -19.24
N GLY A 146 -7.72 -1.06 -19.69
CA GLY A 146 -8.03 -0.89 -21.12
C GLY A 146 -8.74 -2.12 -21.69
N ASP A 147 -8.64 -2.32 -23.00
CA ASP A 147 -9.26 -3.46 -23.70
C ASP A 147 -8.19 -4.40 -24.29
N HIS A 148 -8.46 -5.70 -24.33
CA HIS A 148 -7.59 -6.64 -25.02
C HIS A 148 -7.54 -6.39 -26.53
N GLY A 149 -6.32 -6.38 -27.06
CA GLY A 149 -6.09 -6.60 -28.48
C GLY A 149 -6.37 -8.05 -28.86
N ARG A 150 -6.53 -8.33 -30.15
CA ARG A 150 -6.70 -9.69 -30.66
C ARG A 150 -5.76 -9.92 -31.82
N ILE A 151 -5.08 -11.06 -31.83
CA ILE A 151 -4.31 -11.52 -32.99
C ILE A 151 -5.11 -12.65 -33.63
N PHE A 152 -5.51 -12.46 -34.88
CA PHE A 152 -6.16 -13.49 -35.68
C PHE A 152 -5.11 -14.12 -36.59
N PHE A 153 -4.97 -15.44 -36.55
CA PHE A 153 -4.11 -16.16 -37.48
C PHE A 153 -4.95 -16.66 -38.66
N ASP A 154 -4.66 -16.16 -39.86
CA ASP A 154 -5.22 -16.64 -41.11
C ASP A 154 -4.33 -17.77 -41.64
N ARG A 155 -4.80 -19.01 -41.44
CA ARG A 155 -4.12 -20.23 -41.89
C ARG A 155 -4.08 -20.38 -43.41
N ALA A 156 -4.96 -19.71 -44.17
CA ALA A 156 -5.01 -19.86 -45.62
C ALA A 156 -3.94 -19.01 -46.31
N ASN A 157 -3.61 -17.85 -45.74
CA ASN A 157 -2.65 -16.90 -46.32
C ASN A 157 -1.36 -16.75 -45.51
N ASP A 158 -1.21 -17.53 -44.43
CA ASP A 158 -0.05 -17.49 -43.54
C ASP A 158 0.25 -16.08 -42.99
N ARG A 159 -0.83 -15.36 -42.67
CA ARG A 159 -0.79 -13.98 -42.19
C ARG A 159 -1.51 -13.90 -40.86
N TYR A 160 -1.10 -12.95 -40.02
CA TYR A 160 -1.83 -12.62 -38.82
C TYR A 160 -2.36 -11.18 -38.88
N ILE A 161 -3.60 -10.99 -38.44
CA ILE A 161 -4.24 -9.68 -38.31
C ILE A 161 -4.20 -9.28 -36.84
N VAL A 162 -3.54 -8.16 -36.54
CA VAL A 162 -3.53 -7.59 -35.19
C VAL A 162 -4.64 -6.56 -35.09
N LYS A 163 -5.69 -6.86 -34.32
CA LYS A 163 -6.64 -5.87 -33.83
C LYS A 163 -6.03 -5.20 -32.59
N PRO A 164 -5.74 -3.88 -32.65
CA PRO A 164 -5.05 -3.21 -31.55
C PRO A 164 -5.91 -3.16 -30.29
N ALA A 165 -5.24 -3.20 -29.15
CA ALA A 165 -5.84 -3.01 -27.83
C ALA A 165 -6.30 -1.56 -27.63
N GLY A 166 -7.44 -1.36 -26.97
CA GLY A 166 -7.82 -0.05 -26.44
C GLY A 166 -6.90 0.33 -25.26
N PRO A 167 -6.30 1.53 -25.23
CA PRO A 167 -5.52 1.94 -24.08
C PRO A 167 -6.44 2.20 -22.88
N GLY A 168 -5.97 1.85 -21.68
CA GLY A 168 -6.61 2.26 -20.45
C GLY A 168 -6.56 3.78 -20.26
N LYS A 169 -7.43 4.29 -19.39
CA LYS A 169 -7.53 5.71 -19.09
C LYS A 169 -6.35 6.18 -18.27
N THR A 170 -5.93 7.41 -18.50
CA THR A 170 -4.89 8.06 -17.69
C THR A 170 -5.47 8.50 -16.36
N LEU A 171 -4.77 8.20 -15.28
CA LEU A 171 -5.10 8.68 -13.93
C LEU A 171 -4.16 9.84 -13.59
N ILE A 172 -4.73 10.98 -13.20
CA ILE A 172 -3.98 12.15 -12.73
C ILE A 172 -4.24 12.29 -11.24
N LEU A 173 -3.17 12.31 -10.44
CA LEU A 173 -3.25 12.31 -8.98
C LEU A 173 -3.10 13.72 -8.39
N ASN A 174 -3.52 13.86 -7.14
CA ASN A 174 -3.21 15.02 -6.31
C ASN A 174 -1.79 14.99 -5.72
N ILE A 175 -1.11 13.84 -5.83
CA ILE A 175 0.26 13.65 -5.34
C ILE A 175 1.20 14.63 -6.05
N ASP A 176 1.99 15.35 -5.25
CA ASP A 176 3.12 16.12 -5.75
C ASP A 176 4.39 15.26 -5.59
N SER A 177 5.05 14.93 -6.70
CA SER A 177 6.26 14.09 -6.68
C SER A 177 7.35 14.62 -5.76
N ASP A 178 7.53 15.93 -5.70
CA ASP A 178 8.60 16.55 -4.91
C ASP A 178 8.29 16.44 -3.42
N VAL A 179 7.03 16.66 -3.05
CA VAL A 179 6.53 16.47 -1.68
C VAL A 179 6.65 15.00 -1.27
N GLN A 180 6.22 14.06 -2.12
CA GLN A 180 6.33 12.62 -1.85
C GLN A 180 7.77 12.18 -1.57
N LYS A 181 8.71 12.59 -2.44
CA LYS A 181 10.12 12.23 -2.30
C LYS A 181 10.76 12.86 -1.07
N ALA A 182 10.44 14.13 -0.79
CA ALA A 182 10.92 14.81 0.42
C ALA A 182 10.37 14.12 1.68
N LEU A 183 9.08 13.78 1.70
CA LEU A 183 8.44 13.06 2.80
C LEU A 183 9.08 11.68 3.02
N TYR A 184 9.31 10.92 1.95
CA TYR A 184 9.97 9.61 2.01
C TYR A 184 11.35 9.72 2.66
N ARG A 185 12.21 10.62 2.14
CA ARG A 185 13.58 10.81 2.65
C ARG A 185 13.58 11.27 4.11
N SER A 186 12.69 12.19 4.48
CA SER A 186 12.58 12.67 5.86
C SER A 186 12.17 11.55 6.82
N VAL A 187 11.16 10.74 6.48
CA VAL A 187 10.75 9.61 7.33
C VAL A 187 11.84 8.55 7.37
N GLU A 188 12.45 8.19 6.25
CA GLU A 188 13.56 7.23 6.19
C GLU A 188 14.73 7.67 7.08
N ASN A 189 15.13 8.94 7.02
CA ASN A 189 16.19 9.49 7.85
C ASN A 189 15.84 9.42 9.34
N VAL A 190 14.61 9.81 9.72
CA VAL A 190 14.14 9.71 11.11
C VAL A 190 14.17 8.27 11.60
N LEU A 191 13.67 7.33 10.80
CA LEU A 191 13.65 5.91 11.17
C LEU A 191 15.08 5.35 11.32
N ARG A 192 15.98 5.67 10.38
CA ARG A 192 17.37 5.24 10.43
C ARG A 192 18.09 5.80 11.66
N SER A 193 17.99 7.12 11.90
CA SER A 193 18.63 7.78 13.03
C SER A 193 18.08 7.31 14.38
N ALA A 194 16.81 6.93 14.46
CA ALA A 194 16.19 6.41 15.67
C ALA A 194 16.30 4.87 15.83
N GLY A 195 16.91 4.16 14.88
CA GLY A 195 16.97 2.69 14.89
C GLY A 195 15.59 2.02 14.79
N LEU A 196 14.61 2.71 14.20
CA LEU A 196 13.24 2.24 14.05
C LEU A 196 13.05 1.55 12.69
N LYS A 197 12.23 0.50 12.66
CA LYS A 197 12.01 -0.32 11.45
C LYS A 197 10.77 0.07 10.64
N SER A 198 9.88 0.87 11.21
CA SER A 198 8.56 1.14 10.62
C SER A 198 8.08 2.52 11.00
N GLY A 199 7.34 3.14 10.08
CA GLY A 199 6.73 4.44 10.24
C GLY A 199 5.84 4.75 9.05
N SER A 200 5.05 5.79 9.17
CA SER A 200 4.21 6.30 8.08
C SER A 200 4.02 7.80 8.23
N ALA A 201 3.76 8.47 7.13
CA ALA A 201 3.40 9.88 7.14
C ALA A 201 2.46 10.19 5.98
N VAL A 202 1.59 11.17 6.19
CA VAL A 202 0.68 11.72 5.17
C VAL A 202 0.82 13.23 5.20
N ALA A 203 1.01 13.83 4.03
CA ALA A 203 0.95 15.27 3.81
C ALA A 203 -0.33 15.59 3.02
N GLN A 204 -1.13 16.51 3.54
CA GLN A 204 -2.45 16.83 3.00
C GLN A 204 -2.65 18.34 2.90
N ASN A 205 -3.33 18.78 1.85
CA ASN A 205 -3.90 20.12 1.80
C ASN A 205 -5.16 20.18 2.66
N VAL A 206 -5.08 20.87 3.80
CA VAL A 206 -6.18 20.95 4.78
C VAL A 206 -7.44 21.65 4.27
N LYS A 207 -7.34 22.42 3.19
CA LYS A 207 -8.49 23.15 2.62
C LYS A 207 -9.29 22.29 1.64
N THR A 208 -8.63 21.38 0.93
CA THR A 208 -9.24 20.58 -0.16
C THR A 208 -9.36 19.10 0.19
N GLY A 209 -8.58 18.62 1.16
CA GLY A 209 -8.47 17.20 1.49
C GLY A 209 -7.50 16.44 0.58
N GLU A 210 -6.87 17.09 -0.40
CA GLU A 210 -5.93 16.48 -1.33
C GLU A 210 -4.71 15.91 -0.60
N VAL A 211 -4.43 14.62 -0.83
CA VAL A 211 -3.19 13.99 -0.37
C VAL A 211 -2.07 14.41 -1.33
N LEU A 212 -1.07 15.13 -0.79
CA LEU A 212 0.10 15.59 -1.53
C LEU A 212 1.23 14.55 -1.51
N GLY A 213 1.28 13.76 -0.44
CA GLY A 213 2.22 12.65 -0.29
C GLY A 213 1.80 11.69 0.83
N MET A 214 2.09 10.41 0.66
CA MET A 214 1.79 9.34 1.62
C MET A 214 2.87 8.26 1.56
N VAL A 215 3.51 7.99 2.69
CA VAL A 215 4.60 7.01 2.79
C VAL A 215 4.31 5.98 3.88
N SER A 216 4.76 4.75 3.65
CA SER A 216 4.68 3.63 4.59
C SER A 216 6.00 2.86 4.57
N PHE A 217 6.57 2.62 5.76
CA PHE A 217 7.83 1.91 5.94
C PHE A 217 7.67 0.63 6.78
N PRO A 218 8.42 -0.44 6.47
CA PRO A 218 9.37 -0.54 5.36
C PRO A 218 8.65 -0.55 4.01
N SER A 219 9.30 0.00 2.99
CA SER A 219 8.77 0.05 1.63
C SER A 219 9.20 -1.17 0.79
N PHE A 220 8.68 -1.28 -0.43
CA PHE A 220 9.06 -2.27 -1.44
C PHE A 220 9.20 -1.60 -2.81
N ASP A 221 9.88 -2.22 -3.76
CA ASP A 221 9.94 -1.74 -5.15
C ASP A 221 8.91 -2.48 -6.03
N ASN A 222 7.92 -1.75 -6.55
CA ASN A 222 6.84 -2.26 -7.39
C ASN A 222 7.34 -2.87 -8.69
N ASN A 223 8.49 -2.43 -9.20
CA ASN A 223 9.06 -2.99 -10.42
C ASN A 223 9.38 -4.48 -10.25
N GLN A 224 9.72 -4.92 -9.03
CA GLN A 224 10.01 -6.33 -8.72
C GLN A 224 8.77 -7.24 -8.82
N PHE A 225 7.58 -6.65 -8.84
CA PHE A 225 6.33 -7.35 -9.05
C PHE A 225 5.86 -7.28 -10.51
N SER A 226 6.54 -6.54 -11.39
CA SER A 226 6.11 -6.42 -12.80
C SER A 226 6.49 -7.63 -13.65
N THR A 227 7.33 -8.52 -13.12
CA THR A 227 7.76 -9.78 -13.73
C THR A 227 7.25 -10.98 -12.91
N GLU A 228 7.76 -12.17 -13.19
CA GLU A 228 7.58 -13.32 -12.29
C GLU A 228 8.33 -13.08 -10.98
N LEU A 229 7.67 -13.40 -9.88
CA LEU A 229 8.20 -13.22 -8.53
C LEU A 229 9.03 -14.45 -8.17
N SER A 230 10.30 -14.24 -7.84
CA SER A 230 11.15 -15.32 -7.33
C SER A 230 10.75 -15.71 -5.91
N GLU A 231 11.12 -16.93 -5.50
CA GLU A 231 10.89 -17.39 -4.12
C GLU A 231 11.57 -16.46 -3.09
N GLU A 232 12.77 -15.96 -3.40
CA GLU A 232 13.49 -15.00 -2.56
C GLU A 232 12.70 -13.70 -2.37
N LEU A 233 12.17 -13.11 -3.46
CA LEU A 233 11.37 -11.90 -3.40
C LEU A 233 10.04 -12.14 -2.67
N PHE A 234 9.44 -13.31 -2.86
CA PHE A 234 8.23 -13.69 -2.13
C PHE A 234 8.48 -13.70 -0.61
N LYS A 235 9.53 -14.40 -0.16
CA LYS A 235 9.92 -14.42 1.26
C LYS A 235 10.24 -13.03 1.79
N LYS A 236 10.99 -12.23 1.00
CA LYS A 236 11.39 -10.86 1.35
C LYS A 236 10.20 -9.93 1.62
N TYR A 237 9.10 -10.08 0.89
CA TYR A 237 7.98 -9.14 0.97
C TYR A 237 6.72 -9.66 1.67
N PHE A 238 6.38 -10.95 1.52
CA PHE A 238 5.16 -11.53 2.09
C PHE A 238 5.41 -12.24 3.42
N GLU A 239 6.57 -12.87 3.62
CA GLU A 239 6.91 -13.58 4.88
C GLU A 239 7.70 -12.71 5.87
N ASN A 240 8.05 -11.49 5.46
CA ASN A 240 8.82 -10.58 6.29
C ASN A 240 8.00 -10.09 7.49
N LYS A 241 8.52 -10.30 8.70
CA LYS A 241 7.89 -9.89 9.96
C LYS A 241 7.59 -8.39 10.02
N ASN A 242 8.36 -7.56 9.31
CA ASN A 242 8.14 -6.12 9.23
C ASN A 242 7.10 -5.72 8.18
N ARG A 243 6.47 -6.66 7.46
CA ARG A 243 5.31 -6.42 6.56
C ARG A 243 5.49 -5.22 5.63
N PRO A 244 6.42 -5.27 4.65
CA PRO A 244 6.69 -4.14 3.74
C PRO A 244 5.54 -3.80 2.79
N ILE A 245 4.72 -4.79 2.40
CA ILE A 245 3.55 -4.54 1.53
C ILE A 245 2.39 -3.88 2.31
N PHE A 246 2.38 -3.98 3.65
CA PHE A 246 1.31 -3.44 4.47
C PHE A 246 1.34 -1.90 4.49
N ASN A 247 0.29 -1.27 3.96
CA ASN A 247 0.14 0.17 3.95
C ASN A 247 -0.28 0.69 5.33
N ARG A 248 0.71 1.12 6.11
CA ARG A 248 0.51 1.63 7.47
C ARG A 248 -0.25 2.94 7.54
N ALA A 249 -0.25 3.73 6.46
CA ALA A 249 -0.90 5.02 6.43
C ALA A 249 -2.42 4.91 6.45
N VAL A 250 -2.99 3.89 5.78
CA VAL A 250 -4.45 3.70 5.65
C VAL A 250 -4.98 2.48 6.41
N SER A 251 -4.15 1.44 6.57
CA SER A 251 -4.55 0.19 7.22
C SER A 251 -4.03 0.09 8.66
N GLY A 252 -3.06 0.91 9.04
CA GLY A 252 -2.38 0.86 10.33
C GLY A 252 -3.29 1.34 11.47
N LYS A 253 -3.43 0.52 12.51
CA LYS A 253 -4.17 0.89 13.73
C LYS A 253 -3.19 1.15 14.86
N TYR A 254 -3.16 2.39 15.33
CA TYR A 254 -2.27 2.84 16.38
C TYR A 254 -3.07 3.56 17.46
N ASN A 255 -2.58 3.50 18.70
CA ASN A 255 -3.10 4.38 19.74
C ASN A 255 -2.65 5.81 19.39
N PRO A 256 -3.57 6.79 19.29
CA PRO A 256 -3.22 8.16 18.91
C PRO A 256 -2.30 8.83 19.94
N GLY A 257 -2.26 8.32 21.17
CA GLY A 257 -1.51 8.91 22.25
C GLY A 257 -1.93 10.36 22.49
N SER A 258 -0.96 11.24 22.71
CA SER A 258 -1.23 12.65 23.01
C SER A 258 -1.76 13.47 21.83
N THR A 259 -1.75 12.94 20.60
CA THR A 259 -2.28 13.65 19.42
C THR A 259 -3.79 13.91 19.50
N ILE A 260 -4.51 13.20 20.39
CA ILE A 260 -5.94 13.40 20.65
C ILE A 260 -6.25 14.63 21.52
N LYS A 261 -5.26 15.16 22.25
CA LYS A 261 -5.45 16.21 23.25
C LYS A 261 -6.07 17.50 22.69
N PRO A 262 -5.71 17.99 21.48
CA PRO A 262 -6.41 19.11 20.86
C PRO A 262 -7.92 18.87 20.68
N LEU A 263 -8.33 17.66 20.29
CA LEU A 263 -9.75 17.30 20.18
C LEU A 263 -10.43 17.30 21.56
N MET A 264 -9.77 16.74 22.58
CA MET A 264 -10.30 16.78 23.95
C MET A 264 -10.42 18.22 24.49
N ALA A 265 -9.47 19.10 24.16
CA ALA A 265 -9.53 20.51 24.51
C ALA A 265 -10.72 21.20 23.85
N LEU A 266 -10.92 20.97 22.55
CA LEU A 266 -12.08 21.49 21.82
C LEU A 266 -13.39 21.03 22.46
N ALA A 267 -13.53 19.74 22.72
CA ALA A 267 -14.71 19.19 23.39
C ALA A 267 -14.93 19.84 24.77
N GLY A 268 -13.87 19.97 25.57
CA GLY A 268 -13.92 20.59 26.89
C GLY A 268 -14.37 22.05 26.86
N LEU A 269 -13.91 22.83 25.88
CA LEU A 269 -14.32 24.22 25.68
C LEU A 269 -15.78 24.31 25.20
N THR A 270 -16.15 23.52 24.20
CA THR A 270 -17.51 23.52 23.62
C THR A 270 -18.56 23.11 24.64
N GLU A 271 -18.26 22.16 25.52
CA GLU A 271 -19.15 21.68 26.57
C GLU A 271 -19.09 22.53 27.86
N GLY A 272 -18.29 23.60 27.88
CA GLY A 272 -18.10 24.47 29.04
C GLY A 272 -17.44 23.79 30.25
N VAL A 273 -16.82 22.63 30.06
CA VAL A 273 -16.12 21.87 31.11
C VAL A 273 -14.84 22.58 31.54
N ILE A 274 -14.21 23.29 30.60
CA ILE A 274 -13.04 24.13 30.83
C ILE A 274 -13.17 25.45 30.09
N THR A 275 -12.37 26.41 30.53
CA THR A 275 -12.06 27.67 29.84
C THR A 275 -10.56 27.75 29.55
N PRO A 276 -10.08 28.68 28.71
CA PRO A 276 -8.64 28.89 28.51
C PRO A 276 -7.87 29.16 29.82
N GLU A 277 -8.55 29.73 30.82
CA GLU A 277 -8.00 30.09 32.13
C GLU A 277 -8.14 29.00 33.20
N THR A 278 -8.86 27.92 32.89
CA THR A 278 -8.99 26.79 33.81
C THR A 278 -7.61 26.24 34.15
N THR A 279 -7.35 26.13 35.45
CA THR A 279 -6.02 25.83 35.97
C THR A 279 -6.02 24.49 36.69
N ILE A 280 -5.02 23.67 36.40
CA ILE A 280 -4.72 22.42 37.11
C ILE A 280 -3.31 22.50 37.66
N VAL A 281 -3.13 22.02 38.88
CA VAL A 281 -1.83 22.02 39.57
C VAL A 281 -1.29 20.60 39.62
N ASP A 282 -0.17 20.37 38.96
CA ASP A 282 0.57 19.11 39.00
C ASP A 282 1.89 19.28 39.76
N LEU A 283 1.85 19.09 41.08
CA LEU A 283 3.05 19.14 41.94
C LEU A 283 3.75 17.79 42.08
N ASN A 284 3.04 16.70 41.80
CA ASN A 284 3.48 15.34 42.16
C ASN A 284 3.78 14.46 40.95
N GLY A 285 3.42 14.88 39.74
CA GLY A 285 3.50 14.07 38.52
C GLY A 285 2.47 12.94 38.49
N TYR A 286 1.45 12.98 39.35
CA TYR A 286 0.34 12.03 39.36
C TYR A 286 -0.89 12.59 40.07
N ILE A 287 -2.05 12.01 39.73
CA ILE A 287 -3.30 12.14 40.49
C ILE A 287 -3.74 10.78 41.02
N THR A 288 -4.52 10.81 42.10
CA THR A 288 -5.18 9.62 42.65
C THR A 288 -6.70 9.74 42.50
N VAL A 289 -7.34 8.66 42.05
CA VAL A 289 -8.79 8.57 41.89
C VAL A 289 -9.27 7.34 42.63
N LYS A 290 -10.17 7.54 43.59
CA LYS A 290 -10.78 6.45 44.34
C LYS A 290 -11.80 5.73 43.46
N SER A 291 -11.83 4.40 43.50
CA SER A 291 -12.84 3.63 42.77
C SER A 291 -14.23 3.91 43.33
N ILE A 292 -15.20 4.11 42.44
CA ILE A 292 -16.62 4.25 42.80
C ILE A 292 -17.28 2.90 43.16
N TYR A 293 -16.63 1.78 42.82
CA TYR A 293 -17.15 0.42 43.07
C TYR A 293 -16.52 -0.24 44.30
N ASP A 294 -15.26 0.11 44.61
CA ASP A 294 -14.55 -0.41 45.78
C ASP A 294 -13.74 0.72 46.43
N PRO A 295 -14.22 1.29 47.55
CA PRO A 295 -13.52 2.37 48.23
C PRO A 295 -12.09 2.05 48.67
N ASN A 296 -11.70 0.78 48.79
CA ASN A 296 -10.33 0.40 49.15
C ASN A 296 -9.36 0.46 47.96
N VAL A 297 -9.89 0.57 46.74
CA VAL A 297 -9.08 0.67 45.52
C VAL A 297 -8.85 2.14 45.17
N ILE A 298 -7.58 2.55 45.21
CA ILE A 298 -7.12 3.87 44.75
C ILE A 298 -6.29 3.70 43.48
N TYR A 299 -6.76 4.28 42.39
CA TYR A 299 -6.03 4.32 41.13
C TYR A 299 -5.08 5.50 41.11
N LYS A 300 -3.83 5.26 40.73
CA LYS A 300 -2.81 6.29 40.49
C LYS A 300 -2.62 6.48 38.99
N PHE A 301 -2.88 7.68 38.48
CA PHE A 301 -2.65 8.06 37.08
C PHE A 301 -1.47 9.03 37.03
N ARG A 302 -0.42 8.66 36.30
CA ARG A 302 0.83 9.43 36.22
C ARG A 302 0.83 10.34 35.00
N ASP A 303 1.50 11.47 35.14
CA ASP A 303 1.98 12.29 34.04
C ASP A 303 3.39 11.82 33.64
N TRP A 304 3.85 12.21 32.46
CA TRP A 304 5.18 11.84 31.97
C TRP A 304 6.31 12.62 32.65
N LYS A 305 5.99 13.76 33.27
CA LYS A 305 6.85 14.53 34.18
C LYS A 305 5.99 15.39 35.11
N VAL A 306 6.59 15.93 36.17
CA VAL A 306 5.97 17.00 36.98
C VAL A 306 5.92 18.30 36.17
N GLN A 307 4.76 18.94 36.08
CA GLN A 307 4.54 20.10 35.20
C GLN A 307 4.17 21.42 35.91
N GLY A 308 3.89 21.36 37.22
CA GLY A 308 3.48 22.50 38.03
C GLY A 308 2.08 23.00 37.66
N THR A 309 1.87 24.31 37.77
CA THR A 309 0.59 24.94 37.41
C THR A 309 0.45 25.07 35.90
N LEU A 310 -0.67 24.59 35.38
CA LEU A 310 -0.98 24.50 33.95
C LEU A 310 -2.35 25.11 33.65
N LYS A 311 -2.38 26.05 32.70
CA LYS A 311 -3.58 26.46 31.96
C LYS A 311 -3.65 25.71 30.63
N LEU A 312 -4.79 25.78 29.93
CA LEU A 312 -5.02 25.03 28.68
C LEU A 312 -3.88 25.16 27.66
N LYS A 313 -3.42 26.38 27.37
CA LYS A 313 -2.34 26.64 26.39
C LYS A 313 -1.06 25.90 26.77
N LYS A 314 -0.66 25.96 28.04
CA LYS A 314 0.54 25.29 28.56
C LYS A 314 0.34 23.77 28.59
N ALA A 315 -0.85 23.30 28.94
CA ALA A 315 -1.19 21.88 28.97
C ALA A 315 -1.12 21.22 27.57
N ILE A 316 -1.58 21.91 26.52
CA ILE A 316 -1.40 21.44 25.13
C ILE A 316 0.10 21.45 24.77
N ALA A 317 0.80 22.57 25.00
CA ALA A 317 2.20 22.73 24.62
C ALA A 317 3.15 21.72 25.30
N GLN A 318 2.86 21.37 26.56
CA GLN A 318 3.65 20.39 27.32
C GLN A 318 3.01 19.00 27.35
N SER A 319 1.92 18.80 26.62
CA SER A 319 1.21 17.54 26.57
C SER A 319 0.93 16.97 27.97
N SER A 320 0.33 17.76 28.87
CA SER A 320 0.06 17.29 30.25
C SER A 320 -1.00 16.21 30.29
N ASP A 321 -0.65 15.05 30.81
CA ASP A 321 -1.61 13.96 30.99
C ASP A 321 -2.63 14.32 32.08
N ILE A 322 -2.19 14.90 33.21
CA ILE A 322 -3.07 15.22 34.33
C ILE A 322 -4.13 16.26 33.96
N TYR A 323 -3.77 17.29 33.19
CA TYR A 323 -4.75 18.25 32.70
C TYR A 323 -5.83 17.53 31.87
N PHE A 324 -5.43 16.65 30.95
CA PHE A 324 -6.38 15.95 30.07
C PHE A 324 -7.11 14.77 30.75
N TYR A 325 -6.56 14.16 31.80
CA TYR A 325 -7.30 13.28 32.70
C TYR A 325 -8.42 14.03 33.41
N SER A 326 -8.14 15.25 33.87
CA SER A 326 -9.12 16.11 34.52
C SER A 326 -10.23 16.55 33.55
N VAL A 327 -9.87 16.92 32.32
CA VAL A 327 -10.84 17.25 31.25
C VAL A 327 -11.70 16.05 30.88
N GLY A 328 -11.13 14.85 30.76
CA GLY A 328 -11.86 13.66 30.35
C GLY A 328 -12.73 13.07 31.47
N GLY A 329 -12.08 12.67 32.57
CA GLY A 329 -12.69 11.91 33.66
C GLY A 329 -13.18 12.73 34.85
N GLY A 330 -12.81 14.01 34.93
CA GLY A 330 -13.10 14.86 36.07
C GLY A 330 -12.07 14.71 37.20
N TYR A 331 -11.55 15.83 37.69
CA TYR A 331 -10.65 15.89 38.83
C TYR A 331 -10.55 17.32 39.37
N SER A 332 -10.41 17.46 40.70
CA SER A 332 -10.34 18.75 41.39
C SER A 332 -11.53 19.64 41.03
N VAL A 333 -11.30 20.83 40.45
CA VAL A 333 -12.34 21.80 40.07
C VAL A 333 -13.06 21.45 38.76
N ILE A 334 -12.61 20.42 38.02
CA ILE A 334 -13.16 20.06 36.72
C ILE A 334 -14.10 18.86 36.87
N LYS A 335 -15.38 19.05 36.48
CA LYS A 335 -16.38 17.97 36.46
C LYS A 335 -16.03 16.84 35.47
N GLY A 336 -15.33 17.19 34.39
CA GLY A 336 -14.97 16.29 33.30
C GLY A 336 -16.06 16.18 32.23
N LEU A 337 -15.66 15.75 31.04
CA LEU A 337 -16.55 15.46 29.92
C LEU A 337 -17.38 14.20 30.17
N GLY A 338 -16.79 13.21 30.83
CA GLY A 338 -17.38 11.89 30.96
C GLY A 338 -17.33 11.10 29.65
N PHE A 339 -17.68 9.82 29.74
CA PHE A 339 -17.55 8.87 28.63
C PHE A 339 -18.45 9.23 27.44
N GLU A 340 -19.73 9.54 27.69
CA GLU A 340 -20.72 9.78 26.62
C GLU A 340 -20.34 10.97 25.73
N LYS A 341 -19.89 12.08 26.34
CA LYS A 341 -19.43 13.25 25.58
C LYS A 341 -18.15 12.92 24.82
N LEU A 342 -17.17 12.28 25.46
CA LEU A 342 -15.94 11.88 24.77
C LEU A 342 -16.23 10.99 23.56
N GLU A 343 -17.11 9.99 23.71
CA GLU A 343 -17.52 9.13 22.60
C GLU A 343 -18.20 9.94 21.50
N LYS A 344 -19.14 10.82 21.84
CA LYS A 344 -19.81 11.71 20.88
C LYS A 344 -18.78 12.47 20.03
N TYR A 345 -17.84 13.18 20.66
CA TYR A 345 -16.83 13.95 19.92
C TYR A 345 -15.89 13.07 19.11
N PHE A 346 -15.44 11.92 19.63
CA PHE A 346 -14.59 11.01 18.86
C PHE A 346 -15.27 10.47 17.61
N ARG A 347 -16.58 10.16 17.70
CA ARG A 347 -17.39 9.75 16.54
C ARG A 347 -17.62 10.90 15.56
N THR A 348 -17.90 12.11 16.04
CA THR A 348 -18.04 13.31 15.19
C THR A 348 -16.76 13.58 14.39
N PHE A 349 -15.60 13.27 14.96
CA PHE A 349 -14.29 13.37 14.30
C PHE A 349 -13.87 12.10 13.55
N LEU A 350 -14.81 11.18 13.29
CA LEU A 350 -14.63 10.01 12.42
C LEU A 350 -13.53 9.03 12.84
N ILE A 351 -13.12 9.01 14.11
CA ILE A 351 -12.02 8.17 14.61
C ILE A 351 -12.29 6.67 14.46
N ASP A 352 -13.57 6.26 14.42
CA ASP A 352 -13.98 4.86 14.25
C ASP A 352 -14.53 4.55 12.85
N LYS A 353 -14.30 5.43 11.87
CA LYS A 353 -14.78 5.29 10.50
C LYS A 353 -13.63 5.18 9.52
N VAL A 354 -13.93 4.59 8.36
CA VAL A 354 -13.11 4.79 7.16
C VAL A 354 -13.40 6.21 6.64
N LEU A 355 -12.36 6.88 6.16
CA LEU A 355 -12.44 8.25 5.64
C LEU A 355 -12.79 8.29 4.15
N GLY A 356 -12.67 7.15 3.45
CA GLY A 356 -12.98 7.03 2.04
C GLY A 356 -11.82 7.44 1.13
N ILE A 357 -10.58 7.17 1.55
CA ILE A 357 -9.43 7.32 0.65
C ILE A 357 -9.58 6.35 -0.52
N ASP A 358 -9.22 6.78 -1.72
CA ASP A 358 -9.35 6.03 -2.98
C ASP A 358 -8.24 5.00 -3.19
N ILE A 359 -7.84 4.34 -2.10
CA ILE A 359 -6.87 3.25 -2.07
C ILE A 359 -7.44 2.10 -1.23
N SER A 360 -7.30 0.88 -1.75
CA SER A 360 -7.76 -0.34 -1.10
C SER A 360 -7.14 -0.56 0.29
N GLY A 361 -7.88 -1.26 1.15
CA GLY A 361 -7.39 -1.70 2.46
C GLY A 361 -7.47 -0.66 3.57
N GLU A 362 -8.21 0.44 3.40
CA GLU A 362 -8.48 1.39 4.48
C GLU A 362 -9.17 0.68 5.66
N ALA A 363 -8.63 0.88 6.86
CA ALA A 363 -9.14 0.23 8.06
C ALA A 363 -9.75 1.25 9.02
N ALA A 364 -11.02 1.04 9.38
CA ALA A 364 -11.66 1.84 10.42
C ALA A 364 -10.91 1.69 11.75
N GLY A 365 -10.77 2.81 12.47
CA GLY A 365 -10.28 2.83 13.84
C GLY A 365 -11.28 2.22 14.82
N PHE A 366 -11.10 2.51 16.11
CA PHE A 366 -11.96 1.98 17.16
C PHE A 366 -12.23 3.01 18.24
N THR A 367 -13.50 3.28 18.49
CA THR A 367 -13.98 3.95 19.70
C THR A 367 -14.79 2.95 20.51
N ARG A 368 -14.51 2.85 21.81
CA ARG A 368 -15.23 1.94 22.71
C ARG A 368 -16.72 2.32 22.75
N ARG A 369 -17.60 1.31 22.71
CA ARG A 369 -19.06 1.46 22.91
C ARG A 369 -19.45 1.13 24.35
N PRO A 370 -20.51 1.74 24.89
CA PRO A 370 -21.05 1.42 26.20
C PRO A 370 -21.98 0.20 26.06
N PHE A 371 -21.45 -1.01 26.20
CA PHE A 371 -22.29 -2.15 26.57
C PHE A 371 -21.56 -3.02 27.60
N GLY A 372 -22.22 -3.18 28.76
CA GLY A 372 -22.08 -4.29 29.70
C GLY A 372 -20.72 -4.47 30.36
N TYR A 373 -20.66 -4.15 31.65
CA TYR A 373 -19.57 -4.43 32.58
C TYR A 373 -18.27 -3.62 32.41
N SER A 374 -18.03 -2.83 33.46
CA SER A 374 -16.75 -2.43 34.06
C SER A 374 -15.52 -2.42 33.16
N ILE A 375 -14.93 -1.23 32.97
CA ILE A 375 -13.50 -0.92 33.13
C ILE A 375 -13.33 0.47 32.50
N VAL A 376 -13.57 1.54 33.25
CA VAL A 376 -13.20 2.92 32.84
C VAL A 376 -11.69 3.15 33.01
N VAL A 377 -10.93 2.15 33.45
CA VAL A 377 -9.49 2.27 33.76
C VAL A 377 -8.56 1.84 32.61
N LYS A 378 -9.06 1.22 31.53
CA LYS A 378 -8.18 0.72 30.42
C LYS A 378 -7.84 1.73 29.33
N LEU A 379 -8.50 2.88 29.24
CA LEU A 379 -8.18 3.90 28.22
C LEU A 379 -7.18 4.97 28.70
N LEU A 380 -6.93 5.07 30.02
CA LEU A 380 -5.95 6.00 30.60
C LEU A 380 -4.70 5.30 31.18
N ARG A 381 -4.58 3.97 31.06
CA ARG A 381 -3.43 3.17 31.56
C ARG A 381 -2.40 2.75 30.50
N PHE A 382 -2.51 3.20 29.25
CA PHE A 382 -1.54 2.84 28.19
C PHE A 382 -0.48 3.92 27.92
N SER A 383 -0.16 4.73 28.92
CA SER A 383 1.14 5.40 29.02
C SER A 383 2.01 4.57 29.98
N HIS A 384 3.07 3.96 29.43
CA HIS A 384 4.25 3.43 30.15
C HIS A 384 4.42 1.96 30.59
N SER A 385 3.54 0.99 30.32
CA SER A 385 3.98 -0.41 30.48
C SER A 385 3.25 -1.44 29.61
N GLN A 386 3.80 -1.74 28.42
CA GLN A 386 3.90 -3.10 27.86
C GLN A 386 5.00 -3.10 26.79
N ARG A 387 6.25 -2.97 27.24
CA ARG A 387 7.39 -3.62 26.57
C ARG A 387 7.59 -4.93 27.32
N ARG A 388 7.36 -6.04 26.62
CA ARG A 388 7.46 -7.47 27.02
C ARG A 388 6.10 -8.15 27.01
N HIS A 389 6.08 -9.24 26.24
CA HIS A 389 5.00 -10.22 26.03
C HIS A 389 4.04 -9.88 24.89
N PHE A 390 4.53 -10.06 23.67
CA PHE A 390 3.97 -11.02 22.70
C PHE A 390 5.16 -11.58 21.90
N LEU A 391 5.58 -12.78 22.26
CA LEU A 391 6.34 -13.69 21.40
C LEU A 391 5.33 -14.51 20.61
#